data_AF-G4YGJ1-F1
#
_entry.id   AF-G4YGJ1-F1
#
_cell.length_a   1.000
_cell.length_b   1.000
_cell.length_c   1.000
_cell.angle_alpha   90.00
_cell.angle_beta   90.00
_cell.angle_gamma   90.00
#
_symmetry.space_group_name_H-M   'P 1'
#
loop_
_entity.id
_entity.type
_entity.pdbx_description
1 polymer ?
#
loop_
_entity_poly.entity_id
_entity_poly.type
_entity_poly.pdbx_seq_one_letter_code
_entity_poly.pdbx_strand_id
1 'polypeptide(L)'
;KRRQYLCKVGSVFSVGKGCEITFTCPTCSAKFNRRVALCNTVRRLAAGNTLTCSQIWHASWKNGTQLLRDVSKRIRFRNGKR
;
A
#
# COMPACT_ATOMS: atom_id res chain seq x y z
N LYS A 1 8.90 -14.24 15.05
CA LYS A 1 8.10 -12.99 14.82
C LYS A 1 8.09 -12.68 13.32
N ARG A 2 7.04 -13.05 12.58
CA ARG A 2 6.96 -12.83 11.12
C ARG A 2 6.92 -11.31 10.88
N ARG A 3 7.79 -10.78 10.02
CA ARG A 3 7.90 -9.34 9.76
C ARG A 3 6.64 -8.89 9.02
N GLN A 4 5.70 -8.30 9.77
CA GLN A 4 4.49 -7.71 9.23
C GLN A 4 4.85 -6.47 8.40
N TYR A 5 4.25 -6.30 7.22
CA TYR A 5 4.49 -5.15 6.34
C TYR A 5 3.35 -4.15 6.43
N LEU A 6 3.64 -2.86 6.35
CA LEU A 6 2.60 -1.83 6.36
C LEU A 6 2.04 -1.65 4.95
N CYS A 7 0.71 -1.70 4.83
CA CYS A 7 0.00 -1.37 3.60
C CYS A 7 0.32 0.04 3.12
N LYS A 8 0.77 0.19 1.87
CA LYS A 8 1.12 1.51 1.31
C LYS A 8 -0.08 2.44 1.26
N VAL A 9 -1.21 1.94 0.78
CA VAL A 9 -2.46 2.69 0.73
C VAL A 9 -2.96 2.97 2.14
N GLY A 10 -2.93 1.95 3.00
CA GLY A 10 -3.29 2.08 4.41
C GLY A 10 -2.52 3.19 5.11
N SER A 11 -1.20 3.30 4.90
CA SER A 11 -0.33 4.34 5.48
C SER A 11 -0.68 5.76 5.06
N VAL A 12 -1.38 5.96 3.95
CA VAL A 12 -1.80 7.29 3.50
C VAL A 12 -3.11 7.69 4.16
N PHE A 13 -4.06 6.76 4.19
CA PHE A 13 -5.39 7.00 4.76
C PHE A 13 -5.39 6.93 6.29
N SER A 14 -4.50 6.16 6.92
CA SER A 14 -4.41 6.06 8.38
C SER A 14 -3.73 7.29 8.97
N VAL A 15 -4.39 7.93 9.94
CA VAL A 15 -3.78 8.99 10.76
C VAL A 15 -2.72 8.41 11.74
N GLY A 16 -2.65 7.09 11.89
CA GLY A 16 -1.70 6.36 12.76
C GLY A 16 -0.83 5.33 12.02
N LYS A 17 -0.40 4.27 12.74
CA LYS A 17 0.35 3.16 12.14
C LYS A 17 -0.51 2.50 11.04
N GLY A 18 0.06 2.41 9.83
CA GLY A 18 -0.55 1.67 8.74
C GLY A 18 -0.87 0.24 9.16
N CYS A 19 -1.80 -0.40 8.49
CA CYS A 19 -2.17 -1.75 8.90
C CYS A 19 -1.13 -2.77 8.43
N GLU A 20 -0.84 -3.70 9.32
CA GLU A 20 0.03 -4.84 9.10
C GLU A 20 -0.63 -5.86 8.17
N ILE A 21 0.08 -6.23 7.12
CA ILE A 21 -0.33 -7.17 6.09
C ILE A 21 0.84 -8.07 5.69
N THR A 22 0.49 -9.29 5.29
CA THR A 22 1.41 -10.29 4.77
C THR A 22 1.43 -10.31 3.23
N PHE A 23 0.40 -9.77 2.58
CA PHE A 23 0.27 -9.77 1.13
C PHE A 23 1.10 -8.67 0.46
N THR A 24 1.86 -9.04 -0.57
CA THR A 24 2.60 -8.10 -1.42
C THR A 24 2.23 -8.32 -2.88
N CYS A 25 2.00 -7.23 -3.62
CA CYS A 25 1.72 -7.32 -5.05
C CYS A 25 3.02 -7.67 -5.80
N PRO A 26 3.11 -8.84 -6.46
CA PRO A 26 4.33 -9.26 -7.15
C PRO A 26 4.67 -8.34 -8.32
N THR A 27 3.66 -7.92 -9.10
CA THR A 27 3.82 -7.05 -10.27
C THR A 27 4.41 -5.68 -9.89
N CYS A 28 3.85 -5.03 -8.87
CA CYS A 28 4.41 -3.77 -8.39
C CYS A 28 5.76 -3.99 -7.70
N SER A 29 5.95 -5.12 -7.02
CA SER A 29 7.22 -5.39 -6.37
C SER A 29 8.37 -5.55 -7.37
N ALA A 30 8.11 -6.20 -8.51
CA ALA A 30 9.04 -6.29 -9.63
C ALA A 30 9.30 -4.90 -10.24
N LYS A 31 8.24 -4.13 -10.52
CA LYS A 31 8.35 -2.80 -11.14
C LYS A 31 9.20 -1.80 -10.34
N PHE A 32 9.06 -1.77 -9.01
CA PHE A 32 9.83 -0.87 -8.15
C PHE A 32 11.12 -1.50 -7.61
N ASN A 33 11.41 -2.75 -7.98
CA ASN A 33 12.45 -3.58 -7.39
C ASN A 33 12.43 -3.57 -5.84
N ARG A 34 11.23 -3.46 -5.26
CA ARG A 34 11.00 -3.27 -3.82
C ARG A 34 9.65 -3.86 -3.44
N ARG A 35 9.54 -4.48 -2.27
CA ARG A 35 8.25 -5.07 -1.82
C ARG A 35 7.16 -4.02 -1.65
N VAL A 36 6.07 -4.17 -2.42
CA VAL A 36 4.86 -3.34 -2.34
C VAL A 36 3.77 -4.12 -1.63
N ALA A 37 3.57 -3.83 -0.35
CA ALA A 37 2.53 -4.44 0.47
C ALA A 37 1.20 -3.68 0.29
N LEU A 38 0.14 -4.40 -0.13
CA LEU A 38 -1.20 -3.86 -0.37
C LEU A 38 -2.25 -4.77 0.29
N CYS A 39 -3.34 -4.21 0.81
CA CYS A 39 -4.47 -5.03 1.25
C CYS A 39 -5.30 -5.48 0.04
N ASN A 40 -5.68 -6.75 0.00
CA ASN A 40 -6.65 -7.28 -0.97
C ASN A 40 -8.10 -7.20 -0.47
N THR A 41 -8.32 -6.74 0.76
CA THR A 41 -9.65 -6.57 1.35
C THR A 41 -10.11 -5.12 1.28
N VAL A 42 -11.43 -4.94 1.09
CA VAL A 42 -12.08 -3.63 1.20
C VAL A 42 -12.01 -3.19 2.65
N ARG A 43 -11.60 -1.94 2.88
CA ARG A 43 -11.41 -1.39 4.22
C ARG A 43 -12.07 -0.04 4.33
N ARG A 44 -12.52 0.30 5.53
CA ARG A 44 -13.36 1.49 5.81
C ARG A 44 -14.70 1.45 5.10
N LEU A 45 -15.36 0.28 5.14
CA LEU A 45 -16.75 0.13 4.69
C LEU A 45 -17.66 1.18 5.36
N ALA A 46 -17.44 1.44 6.66
CA ALA A 46 -18.16 2.46 7.42
C ALA A 46 -17.95 3.90 6.91
N ALA A 47 -16.87 4.17 6.17
CA ALA A 47 -16.62 5.46 5.51
C ALA A 47 -17.11 5.48 4.04
N GLY A 48 -17.89 4.48 3.63
CA GLY A 48 -18.40 4.35 2.25
C GLY A 48 -17.37 3.83 1.24
N ASN A 49 -16.23 3.29 1.69
CA ASN A 49 -15.21 2.82 0.77
C ASN A 49 -15.57 1.42 0.21
N THR A 50 -15.68 1.32 -1.11
CA THR A 50 -16.02 0.08 -1.83
C THR A 50 -14.81 -0.59 -2.48
N LEU A 51 -13.65 0.08 -2.49
CA LEU A 51 -12.45 -0.40 -3.15
C LEU A 51 -11.43 -0.99 -2.19
N THR A 52 -10.79 -2.08 -2.61
CA THR A 52 -9.62 -2.65 -1.93
C THR A 52 -8.42 -1.70 -2.04
N CYS A 53 -7.48 -1.80 -1.09
CA CYS A 53 -6.23 -1.04 -1.21
C CYS A 53 -5.46 -1.38 -2.50
N SER A 54 -5.53 -2.63 -2.96
CA SER A 54 -4.96 -3.02 -4.25
C SER A 54 -5.60 -2.24 -5.40
N GLN A 55 -6.94 -2.20 -5.46
CA GLN A 55 -7.65 -1.45 -6.51
C GLN A 55 -7.34 0.05 -6.45
N ILE A 56 -7.30 0.67 -5.27
CA ILE A 56 -6.92 2.09 -5.14
C ILE A 56 -5.49 2.32 -5.65
N TRP A 57 -4.56 1.43 -5.29
CA TRP A 57 -3.17 1.53 -5.75
C TRP A 57 -3.05 1.45 -7.28
N HIS A 58 -3.79 0.53 -7.89
CA HIS A 58 -3.74 0.29 -9.33
C HIS A 58 -4.53 1.34 -10.12
N ALA A 59 -5.79 1.60 -9.74
CA ALA A 59 -6.70 2.50 -10.45
C ALA A 59 -6.41 3.97 -10.15
N SER A 60 -6.39 4.36 -8.87
CA SER A 60 -6.27 5.77 -8.48
C SER A 60 -4.82 6.26 -8.56
N TRP A 61 -3.84 5.42 -8.24
CA TRP A 61 -2.42 5.82 -8.19
C TRP A 61 -1.58 5.28 -9.35
N LYS A 62 -2.22 4.69 -10.36
CA LYS A 62 -1.58 4.10 -11.55
C LYS A 62 -0.40 3.19 -11.20
N ASN A 63 -0.61 2.23 -10.30
CA ASN A 63 0.43 1.35 -9.77
C ASN A 63 1.50 2.07 -8.94
N GLY A 64 1.22 3.24 -8.36
CA GLY A 64 2.17 4.02 -7.59
C GLY A 64 3.14 4.87 -8.42
N THR A 65 2.93 5.00 -9.74
CA THR A 65 3.73 5.92 -10.58
C THR A 65 3.19 7.34 -10.59
N GLN A 66 1.89 7.52 -10.33
CA GLN A 66 1.24 8.84 -10.30
C GLN A 66 0.78 9.16 -8.87
N LEU A 67 1.74 9.20 -7.95
CA LEU A 67 1.50 9.62 -6.57
C LEU A 67 1.71 11.13 -6.46
N LEU A 68 0.71 11.83 -5.90
CA LEU A 68 0.89 13.22 -5.47
C LEU A 68 2.05 13.30 -4.46
N ARG A 69 2.86 14.36 -4.50
CA ARG A 69 4.04 14.55 -3.64
C ARG A 69 3.72 14.41 -2.15
N ASP A 70 2.53 14.84 -1.72
CA ASP A 70 2.13 14.76 -0.32
C ASP A 70 1.77 13.34 0.12
N VAL A 71 1.23 12.55 -0.82
CA VAL A 71 0.90 11.14 -0.61
C VAL A 71 2.18 10.30 -0.62
N SER A 72 3.12 10.58 -1.53
CA SER A 72 4.36 9.81 -1.65
C SER A 72 5.24 9.93 -0.41
N LYS A 73 5.26 11.08 0.28
CA LYS A 73 5.98 11.27 1.55
C LYS A 73 5.50 10.33 2.66
N ARG A 74 4.21 9.97 2.66
CA ARG A 74 3.64 9.00 3.63
C ARG A 74 3.94 7.55 3.26
N ILE A 75 4.24 7.28 1.98
CA ILE A 75 4.54 5.95 1.46
C ILE A 75 6.04 5.68 1.57
N ARG A 76 6.42 4.90 2.58
CA ARG A 76 7.82 4.49 2.75
C ARG A 76 8.09 3.16 2.08
N PHE A 77 8.84 3.14 1.00
CA PHE A 77 9.40 1.90 0.44
C PHE A 77 10.60 1.48 1.30
N ARG A 78 10.49 0.34 1.98
CA ARG A 78 11.62 -0.25 2.70
C ARG A 78 12.31 -1.23 1.77
N ASN A 79 13.63 -1.10 1.65
CA ASN A 79 14.43 -2.12 0.99
C ASN A 79 14.28 -3.43 1.77
N GLY A 80 14.08 -4.54 1.06
CA GLY A 80 14.32 -5.85 1.66
C GLY A 80 15.81 -5.91 2.00
N LYS A 81 16.17 -6.27 3.24
CA LYS A 81 17.54 -6.73 3.47
C LYS A 81 17.69 -7.98 2.61
N ARG A 82 18.62 -7.91 1.66
CA ARG A 82 19.05 -9.02 0.82
C ARG A 82 19.62 -10.11 1.71
#